data_AF-A0A6A5VVX6-F1
#
_entry.id   AF-A0A6A5VVX6-F1
#
_cell.length_a   1.000
_cell.length_b   1.000
_cell.length_c   1.000
_cell.angle_alpha   90.00
_cell.angle_beta   90.00
_cell.angle_gamma   90.00
#
_symmetry.space_group_name_H-M   'P 1'
#
loop_
_entity.id
_entity.type
_entity.pdbx_description
1 polymer ?
#
loop_
_entity_poly.entity_id
_entity_poly.type
_entity_poly.pdbx_seq_one_letter_code
_entity_poly.pdbx_strand_id
1 'polypeptide(L)'
;MQDRVFTSLTFEEWSRVLYAKCTGTVNLHEATLHLPLDFFIMTTSISNHVGHMTQVAYSAANNFQDAFAQYRNRLGLPACASALGLVTEISDSGNATSSPQAMTRINLYGTGEHDFLRIIEAAYLSDPPSTNLITCLEPCRILDTERASSQGA
;
A
#
# COMPACT_ATOMS: atom_id res chain seq x y z
N MET A 1 -2.46 -14.69 4.44
CA MET A 1 -2.35 -14.75 2.96
C MET A 1 -1.35 -15.85 2.61
N GLN A 2 -1.53 -16.57 1.50
CA GLN A 2 -0.57 -17.57 1.04
C GLN A 2 0.23 -16.97 -0.12
N ASP A 3 1.54 -16.89 0.06
CA ASP A 3 2.47 -16.36 -0.94
C ASP A 3 2.77 -17.45 -1.98
N ARG A 4 2.47 -17.16 -3.26
CA ARG A 4 2.71 -18.06 -4.39
C ARG A 4 3.24 -17.29 -5.57
N VAL A 5 4.20 -17.89 -6.28
CA VAL A 5 4.60 -17.40 -7.59
C VAL A 5 3.41 -17.47 -8.55
N PHE A 6 3.35 -16.53 -9.48
CA PHE A 6 2.21 -16.43 -10.42
C PHE A 6 1.91 -17.74 -11.16
N THR A 7 2.95 -18.48 -11.55
CA THR A 7 2.83 -19.74 -12.31
C THR A 7 2.18 -20.88 -11.54
N SER A 8 2.12 -20.81 -10.20
CA SER A 8 1.51 -21.85 -9.36
C SER A 8 0.20 -21.40 -8.69
N LEU A 9 -0.27 -20.19 -9.02
CA LEU A 9 -1.47 -19.61 -8.43
C LEU A 9 -2.72 -20.13 -9.16
N THR A 10 -3.69 -20.69 -8.42
CA THR A 10 -4.97 -21.07 -9.02
C THR A 10 -5.87 -19.85 -9.19
N PHE A 11 -6.84 -19.94 -10.10
CA PHE A 11 -7.84 -18.88 -10.29
C PHE A 11 -8.70 -18.65 -9.04
N GLU A 12 -8.98 -19.70 -8.27
CA GLU A 12 -9.71 -19.60 -7.00
C GLU A 12 -8.90 -18.82 -5.95
N GLU A 13 -7.61 -19.14 -5.79
CA GLU A 13 -6.72 -18.44 -4.89
C GLU A 13 -6.56 -16.96 -5.27
N TRP A 14 -6.39 -16.68 -6.57
CA TRP A 14 -6.39 -15.33 -7.12
C TRP A 14 -7.68 -14.58 -6.74
N SER A 15 -8.82 -15.14 -7.10
CA SER A 15 -10.13 -14.51 -6.90
C SER A 15 -10.40 -14.24 -5.42
N ARG A 16 -10.03 -15.17 -4.54
CA ARG A 16 -10.17 -15.00 -3.09
C ARG A 16 -9.38 -13.81 -2.54
N VAL A 17 -8.16 -13.59 -3.02
CA VAL A 17 -7.32 -12.45 -2.57
C VAL A 17 -7.91 -11.13 -3.06
N LEU A 18 -8.37 -11.08 -4.31
CA LEU A 18 -8.96 -9.86 -4.88
C LEU A 18 -10.31 -9.53 -4.22
N TYR A 19 -11.11 -10.52 -3.86
CA TYR A 19 -12.49 -10.32 -3.39
C TYR A 19 -12.59 -9.30 -2.25
N ALA A 20 -11.74 -9.43 -1.23
CA ALA A 20 -11.81 -8.58 -0.04
C ALA A 20 -11.55 -7.09 -0.36
N LYS A 21 -10.55 -6.81 -1.22
CA LYS A 21 -10.15 -5.43 -1.55
C LYS A 21 -10.91 -4.87 -2.73
N CYS A 22 -11.17 -5.64 -3.78
CA CYS A 22 -11.87 -5.16 -4.96
C CYS A 22 -13.38 -5.07 -4.68
N THR A 23 -14.02 -6.21 -4.46
CA THR A 23 -15.47 -6.27 -4.23
C THR A 23 -15.86 -5.51 -2.96
N GLY A 24 -15.08 -5.66 -1.88
CA GLY A 24 -15.33 -4.91 -0.64
C GLY A 24 -15.29 -3.39 -0.83
N THR A 25 -14.34 -2.87 -1.61
CA THR A 25 -14.25 -1.43 -1.90
C THR A 25 -15.43 -0.94 -2.74
N VAL A 26 -15.83 -1.70 -3.77
CA VAL A 26 -16.99 -1.35 -4.60
C VAL A 26 -18.25 -1.32 -3.76
N ASN A 27 -18.48 -2.36 -2.95
CA ASN A 27 -19.64 -2.42 -2.06
C ASN A 27 -19.67 -1.25 -1.07
N LEU A 28 -18.53 -0.92 -0.46
CA LEU A 28 -18.45 0.22 0.45
C LEU A 28 -18.69 1.55 -0.28
N HIS A 29 -18.19 1.68 -1.51
CA HIS A 29 -18.46 2.86 -2.32
C HIS A 29 -19.95 3.03 -2.58
N GLU A 30 -20.61 2.01 -3.11
CA GLU A 30 -22.04 2.02 -3.43
C GLU A 30 -22.89 2.28 -2.18
N ALA A 31 -22.59 1.59 -1.09
CA ALA A 31 -23.30 1.74 0.18
C ALA A 31 -23.14 3.13 0.82
N THR A 32 -22.13 3.92 0.40
CA THR A 32 -21.84 5.24 0.99
C THR A 32 -22.11 6.42 0.05
N LEU A 33 -22.59 6.19 -1.18
CA LEU A 33 -22.84 7.26 -2.16
C LEU A 33 -23.81 8.34 -1.67
N HIS A 34 -24.71 7.99 -0.77
CA HIS A 34 -25.72 8.89 -0.21
C HIS A 34 -25.25 9.61 1.07
N LEU A 35 -24.05 9.31 1.57
CA LEU A 35 -23.50 9.87 2.80
C LEU A 35 -22.49 10.99 2.47
N PRO A 36 -22.55 12.14 3.16
CA PRO A 36 -21.54 13.19 3.03
C PRO A 36 -20.30 12.79 3.85
N LEU A 37 -19.53 11.84 3.36
CA LEU A 37 -18.30 11.41 4.03
C LEU A 37 -17.25 12.53 4.00
N ASP A 38 -16.57 12.75 5.13
CA ASP A 38 -15.40 13.63 5.19
C ASP A 38 -14.17 12.97 4.54
N PHE A 39 -14.07 11.63 4.60
CA PHE A 39 -12.95 10.87 4.06
C PHE A 39 -13.37 9.46 3.62
N PHE A 40 -12.57 8.87 2.72
CA PHE A 40 -12.66 7.46 2.34
C PHE A 40 -11.22 6.94 2.18
N ILE A 41 -10.70 6.29 3.22
CA ILE A 41 -9.29 5.86 3.25
C ILE A 41 -9.20 4.36 3.00
N MET A 42 -8.43 3.97 2.00
CA MET A 42 -8.11 2.58 1.69
C MET A 42 -6.67 2.31 2.09
N THR A 43 -6.45 1.30 2.94
CA THR A 43 -5.10 0.86 3.28
C THR A 43 -4.57 -0.06 2.19
N THR A 44 -3.60 0.43 1.42
CA THR A 44 -2.85 -0.35 0.44
C THR A 44 -1.47 -0.71 0.98
N SER A 45 -0.58 -1.24 0.17
CA SER A 45 0.75 -1.67 0.62
C SER A 45 1.81 -1.29 -0.39
N ILE A 46 2.99 -0.90 0.08
CA ILE A 46 4.17 -0.61 -0.76
C ILE A 46 4.54 -1.76 -1.72
N SER A 47 4.11 -2.99 -1.44
CA SER A 47 4.39 -4.17 -2.27
C SER A 47 3.95 -4.01 -3.73
N ASN A 48 2.94 -3.18 -4.00
CA ASN A 48 2.47 -2.87 -5.34
C ASN A 48 3.42 -1.94 -6.14
N HIS A 49 4.23 -1.12 -5.46
CA HIS A 49 5.19 -0.20 -6.08
C HIS A 49 6.56 -0.86 -6.30
N VAL A 50 7.03 -1.65 -5.31
CA VAL A 50 8.35 -2.32 -5.40
C VAL A 50 8.29 -3.70 -6.04
N GLY A 51 7.11 -4.31 -6.10
CA GLY A 51 6.89 -5.66 -6.61
C GLY A 51 7.38 -6.75 -5.64
N HIS A 52 6.59 -7.80 -5.49
CA HIS A 52 6.98 -9.01 -4.77
C HIS A 52 6.54 -10.25 -5.57
N MET A 53 7.50 -11.08 -5.97
CA MET A 53 7.28 -12.18 -6.93
C MET A 53 6.20 -13.18 -6.49
N THR A 54 6.00 -13.34 -5.19
CA THR A 54 5.03 -14.26 -4.60
C THR A 54 3.70 -13.60 -4.22
N GLN A 55 3.54 -12.30 -4.47
CA GLN A 55 2.40 -11.51 -4.00
C GLN A 55 1.68 -10.80 -5.15
N VAL A 56 1.64 -11.41 -6.33
CA VAL A 56 1.03 -10.81 -7.54
C VAL A 56 -0.47 -10.54 -7.33
N ALA A 57 -1.22 -11.49 -6.76
CA ALA A 57 -2.66 -11.29 -6.49
C ALA A 57 -2.92 -10.16 -5.49
N TYR A 58 -2.08 -10.04 -4.46
CA TYR A 58 -2.18 -8.98 -3.46
C TYR A 58 -1.78 -7.62 -4.03
N SER A 59 -0.73 -7.58 -4.84
CA SER A 59 -0.30 -6.38 -5.55
C SER A 59 -1.39 -5.88 -6.49
N ALA A 60 -2.04 -6.80 -7.23
CA ALA A 60 -3.18 -6.47 -8.08
C ALA A 60 -4.37 -5.91 -7.28
N ALA A 61 -4.69 -6.52 -6.15
CA ALA A 61 -5.77 -6.07 -5.27
C ALA A 61 -5.50 -4.68 -4.65
N ASN A 62 -4.26 -4.37 -4.30
CA ASN A 62 -3.86 -3.04 -3.81
C ASN A 62 -3.85 -1.99 -4.94
N ASN A 63 -3.30 -2.33 -6.11
CA ASN A 63 -3.32 -1.45 -7.29
C ASN A 63 -4.74 -1.09 -7.72
N PHE A 64 -5.70 -2.00 -7.58
CA PHE A 64 -7.11 -1.67 -7.77
C PHE A 64 -7.55 -0.53 -6.86
N GLN A 65 -7.20 -0.54 -5.57
CA GLN A 65 -7.58 0.51 -4.63
C GLN A 65 -6.87 1.85 -4.90
N ASP A 66 -5.60 1.83 -5.34
CA ASP A 66 -4.91 3.06 -5.76
C ASP A 66 -5.60 3.70 -6.97
N ALA A 67 -5.98 2.89 -7.96
CA ALA A 67 -6.74 3.36 -9.12
C ALA A 67 -8.16 3.78 -8.74
N PHE A 68 -8.78 3.10 -7.78
CA PHE A 68 -10.12 3.40 -7.30
C PHE A 68 -10.17 4.74 -6.57
N ALA A 69 -9.12 5.11 -5.84
CA ALA A 69 -9.02 6.43 -5.21
C ALA A 69 -9.10 7.55 -6.25
N GLN A 70 -8.34 7.41 -7.35
CA GLN A 70 -8.38 8.35 -8.48
C GLN A 70 -9.76 8.39 -9.14
N TYR A 71 -10.37 7.23 -9.34
CA TYR A 71 -11.74 7.14 -9.89
C TYR A 71 -12.75 7.90 -9.01
N ARG A 72 -12.75 7.64 -7.71
CA ARG A 72 -13.69 8.25 -6.76
C ARG A 72 -13.46 9.76 -6.63
N ASN A 73 -12.20 10.22 -6.59
CA ASN A 73 -11.86 11.66 -6.61
C ASN A 73 -12.33 12.36 -7.89
N ARG A 74 -12.26 11.71 -9.07
CA ARG A 74 -12.80 12.26 -10.32
C ARG A 74 -14.32 12.44 -10.30
N LEU A 75 -15.03 11.71 -9.44
CA LEU A 75 -16.47 11.89 -9.20
C LEU A 75 -16.77 13.02 -8.19
N GLY A 76 -15.75 13.72 -7.69
CA GLY A 76 -15.88 14.72 -6.63
C GLY A 76 -16.14 14.11 -5.25
N LEU A 77 -15.92 12.80 -5.08
CA LEU A 77 -16.08 12.10 -3.81
C LEU A 77 -14.70 11.90 -3.16
N PRO A 78 -14.55 12.11 -1.85
CA PRO A 78 -13.25 11.94 -1.20
C PRO A 78 -12.77 10.50 -1.30
N ALA A 79 -11.48 10.33 -1.58
CA ALA A 79 -10.77 9.06 -1.49
C ALA A 79 -9.25 9.24 -1.40
N CYS A 80 -8.61 8.44 -0.55
CA CYS A 80 -7.16 8.33 -0.47
C CYS A 80 -6.75 6.85 -0.34
N ALA A 81 -5.76 6.42 -1.12
CA ALA A 81 -5.06 5.16 -0.92
C ALA A 81 -3.77 5.41 -0.13
N SER A 82 -3.63 4.75 1.01
CA SER A 82 -2.47 4.85 1.89
C SER A 82 -1.65 3.57 1.83
N ALA A 83 -0.55 3.60 1.10
CA ALA A 83 0.35 2.48 0.90
C ALA A 83 1.28 2.32 2.11
N LEU A 84 0.95 1.34 2.93
CA LEU A 84 1.69 1.00 4.15
C LEU A 84 2.88 0.08 3.84
N GLY A 85 4.00 0.30 4.51
CA GLY A 85 5.02 -0.75 4.62
C GLY A 85 4.71 -1.69 5.79
N LEU A 86 5.72 -2.39 6.27
CA LEU A 86 5.54 -3.35 7.36
C LEU A 86 5.25 -2.60 8.67
N VAL A 87 4.04 -2.76 9.22
CA VAL A 87 3.67 -2.12 10.49
C VAL A 87 4.38 -2.82 11.64
N THR A 88 5.34 -2.15 12.27
CA THR A 88 6.34 -2.80 13.13
C THR A 88 5.79 -3.37 14.43
N GLU A 89 4.72 -2.80 14.96
CA GLU A 89 4.18 -3.14 16.29
C GLU A 89 3.24 -4.34 16.28
N ILE A 90 2.59 -4.60 15.15
CA ILE A 90 1.66 -5.73 14.96
C ILE A 90 2.29 -6.87 14.15
N SER A 91 3.46 -6.63 13.55
CA SER A 91 4.21 -7.62 12.81
C SER A 91 5.07 -8.40 13.77
N ASP A 92 4.49 -9.40 14.43
CA ASP A 92 5.26 -10.30 15.27
C ASP A 92 6.42 -10.89 14.43
N SER A 93 7.64 -10.72 14.94
CA SER A 93 8.92 -11.03 14.31
C SER A 93 9.07 -12.47 13.78
N GLY A 94 8.12 -13.36 14.09
CA GLY A 94 8.05 -14.73 13.59
C GLY A 94 7.23 -14.95 12.31
N ASN A 95 6.39 -13.98 11.88
CA ASN A 95 5.51 -14.12 10.71
C ASN A 95 5.75 -13.07 9.61
N ALA A 96 6.69 -12.14 9.79
CA ALA A 96 7.12 -11.28 8.69
C ALA A 96 7.79 -12.16 7.62
N THR A 97 7.22 -12.20 6.41
CA THR A 97 7.73 -12.96 5.25
C THR A 97 9.15 -12.55 4.83
N SER A 98 9.66 -11.46 5.39
CA SER A 98 11.00 -10.94 5.18
C SER A 98 11.57 -10.38 6.48
N SER A 99 12.82 -10.77 6.81
CA SER A 99 13.57 -10.15 7.91
C SER A 99 13.63 -8.63 7.73
N PRO A 100 13.57 -7.82 8.81
CA PRO A 100 13.80 -6.37 8.75
C PRO A 100 15.08 -5.97 8.00
N GLN A 101 16.11 -6.82 8.02
CA GLN A 101 17.36 -6.62 7.28
C GLN A 101 17.21 -6.82 5.76
N ALA A 102 16.24 -7.61 5.30
CA ALA A 102 15.97 -7.77 3.88
C ALA A 102 15.24 -6.54 3.30
N MET A 103 14.30 -5.96 4.06
CA MET A 103 13.58 -4.75 3.63
C MET A 103 14.49 -3.52 3.55
N THR A 104 15.38 -3.34 4.53
CA THR A 104 16.34 -2.22 4.53
C THR A 104 17.33 -2.27 3.37
N ARG A 105 17.66 -3.46 2.82
CA ARG A 105 18.51 -3.59 1.62
C ARG A 105 17.87 -3.04 0.35
N ILE A 106 16.54 -2.98 0.31
CA ILE A 106 15.79 -2.39 -0.80
C ILE A 106 15.22 -1.02 -0.43
N ASN A 107 15.81 -0.35 0.57
CA ASN A 107 15.41 0.97 1.06
C ASN A 107 13.95 1.06 1.52
N LEU A 108 13.40 -0.05 2.03
CA LEU A 108 12.10 -0.09 2.69
C LEU A 108 12.27 -0.19 4.20
N TYR A 109 11.60 0.72 4.90
CA TYR A 109 11.62 0.79 6.36
C TYR A 109 10.30 0.28 6.95
N GLY A 110 10.27 -0.01 8.25
CA GLY A 110 9.02 -0.32 8.93
C GLY A 110 8.15 0.94 9.10
N THR A 111 6.83 0.77 9.17
CA THR A 111 5.88 1.82 9.59
C THR A 111 5.64 1.66 11.09
N GLY A 112 6.13 2.60 11.90
CA GLY A 112 5.73 2.68 13.31
C GLY A 112 4.35 3.33 13.48
N GLU A 113 3.79 3.31 14.70
CA GLU A 113 2.56 4.03 15.03
C GLU A 113 2.60 5.49 14.58
N HIS A 114 3.72 6.18 14.82
CA HIS A 114 3.87 7.58 14.47
C HIS A 114 3.73 7.83 12.96
N ASP A 115 4.38 7.01 12.12
CA ASP A 115 4.30 7.14 10.67
C ASP A 115 2.92 6.78 10.14
N PHE A 116 2.28 5.79 10.77
CA PHE A 116 0.90 5.42 10.47
C PHE A 116 -0.07 6.58 10.76
N LEU A 117 0.03 7.20 11.94
CA LEU A 117 -0.83 8.33 12.29
C LEU A 117 -0.60 9.53 11.38
N ARG A 118 0.67 9.83 11.05
CA ARG A 118 0.99 10.93 10.12
C ARG A 118 0.44 10.72 8.72
N ILE A 119 0.42 9.50 8.20
CA ILE A 119 -0.14 9.25 6.86
C ILE A 119 -1.67 9.36 6.85
N ILE A 120 -2.33 8.95 7.94
CA ILE A 120 -3.77 9.13 8.09
C ILE A 120 -4.13 10.61 8.27
N GLU A 121 -3.34 11.35 9.06
CA GLU A 121 -3.49 12.79 9.20
C GLU A 121 -3.30 13.51 7.86
N ALA A 122 -2.27 13.17 7.09
CA ALA A 122 -2.05 13.72 5.76
C ALA A 122 -3.21 13.41 4.80
N ALA A 123 -3.78 12.20 4.86
CA ALA A 123 -4.94 11.84 4.06
C ALA A 123 -6.18 12.71 4.39
N TYR A 124 -6.30 13.16 5.63
CA TYR A 124 -7.41 13.99 6.11
C TYR A 124 -7.19 15.49 5.88
N LEU A 125 -5.97 16.00 6.12
CA LEU A 125 -5.67 17.44 6.14
C LEU A 125 -5.21 18.01 4.79
N SER A 126 -4.93 17.19 3.78
CA SER A 126 -4.43 17.69 2.49
C SER A 126 -5.48 18.52 1.74
N ASP A 127 -5.09 19.71 1.28
CA ASP A 127 -5.86 20.53 0.32
C ASP A 127 -4.96 20.93 -0.88
N PRO A 128 -5.20 20.39 -2.10
CA PRO A 128 -6.24 19.42 -2.44
C PRO A 128 -6.00 18.04 -1.80
N PRO A 129 -7.03 17.18 -1.67
CA PRO A 129 -6.89 15.86 -1.06
C PRO A 129 -5.83 15.00 -1.77
N SER A 130 -4.87 14.49 -0.99
CA SER A 130 -3.88 13.56 -1.50
C SER A 130 -4.56 12.27 -1.95
N THR A 131 -4.35 11.86 -3.20
CA THR A 131 -4.99 10.65 -3.73
C THR A 131 -4.25 9.38 -3.34
N ASN A 132 -2.92 9.41 -3.38
CA ASN A 132 -2.05 8.29 -3.02
C ASN A 132 -0.95 8.78 -2.08
N LEU A 133 -0.83 8.14 -0.92
CA LEU A 133 0.21 8.40 0.06
C LEU A 133 1.02 7.14 0.29
N ILE A 134 2.33 7.28 0.51
CA ILE A 134 3.25 6.17 0.68
C ILE A 134 4.07 6.41 1.95
N THR A 135 4.18 5.40 2.81
CA THR A 135 5.14 5.38 3.92
C THR A 135 6.32 4.47 3.59
N CYS A 136 7.32 4.41 4.47
CA CYS A 136 8.46 3.48 4.41
C CYS A 136 9.53 3.77 3.35
N LEU A 137 9.45 4.90 2.67
CA LEU A 137 10.50 5.42 1.79
C LEU A 137 11.18 6.63 2.46
N GLU A 138 12.50 6.62 2.54
CA GLU A 138 13.30 7.80 2.89
C GLU A 138 14.07 8.30 1.66
N PRO A 139 13.61 9.40 1.01
CA PRO A 139 14.25 9.91 -0.21
C PRO A 139 15.75 10.21 -0.04
N CYS A 140 16.15 10.76 1.11
CA CYS A 140 17.56 11.10 1.37
C CYS A 140 18.46 9.86 1.33
N ARG A 141 18.01 8.72 1.86
CA ARG A 141 18.79 7.48 1.88
C ARG A 141 18.85 6.78 0.52
N ILE A 142 17.80 6.93 -0.29
CA ILE A 142 17.77 6.43 -1.67
C ILE A 142 18.88 7.13 -2.48
N LEU A 143 19.00 8.45 -2.35
CA LEU A 143 20.00 9.25 -3.07
C LEU A 143 21.44 8.99 -2.62
N ASP A 144 21.66 8.71 -1.33
CA ASP A 144 22.99 8.38 -0.81
C ASP A 144 23.49 7.03 -1.34
N THR A 145 22.57 6.08 -1.59
CA THR A 145 22.91 4.77 -2.17
C THR A 145 23.38 4.89 -3.63
N GLU A 146 22.75 5.78 -4.42
CA GLU A 146 23.16 6.05 -5.81
C GLU A 146 24.50 6.80 -5.91
N ARG A 147 24.81 7.65 -4.93
CA ARG A 147 26.10 8.35 -4.85
C ARG A 147 27.25 7.42 -4.47
N ALA A 148 27.00 6.46 -3.58
CA ALA A 148 28.00 5.47 -3.20
C ALA A 148 28.34 4.49 -4.34
N SER A 149 27.35 4.12 -5.18
CA SER A 149 27.57 3.22 -6.32
C SER A 149 28.25 3.89 -7.52
N SER A 150 28.09 5.21 -7.68
CA SER A 150 28.74 5.99 -8.76
C SER A 150 30.18 6.42 -8.47
N GLN A 151 30.64 6.37 -7.22
CA GLN A 151 32.03 6.67 -6.84
C GLN A 151 32.93 5.41 -6.77
N GLY A 152 32.37 4.22 -7.01
CA GLY A 152 33.08 2.93 -6.97
C GLY A 152 33.30 2.27 -8.35
N ALA A 153 33.09 2.99 -9.45
CA ALA A 153 33.28 2.52 -10.84
C ALA A 153 34.45 3.23 -11.54
#